data_AF-H3HE09-F1
#
_entry.id   AF-H3HE09-F1
#
_cell.length_a   1.000
_cell.length_b   1.000
_cell.length_c   1.000
_cell.angle_alpha   90.00
_cell.angle_beta   90.00
_cell.angle_gamma   90.00
#
_symmetry.space_group_name_H-M   'P 1'
#
loop_
_entity.id
_entity.type
_entity.pdbx_description
1 polymer ?
#
loop_
_entity_poly.entity_id
_entity_poly.type
_entity_poly.pdbx_seq_one_letter_code
_entity_poly.pdbx_strand_id
1 'polypeptide(L)'
;MAQQVLNYHDVQLYESDVELFASRQWLNDNALNFYLQFLTQTSASSDVLLMDAAVVSCLLHQCEDEDEYQDLARGLRLAQRRLCIVPVTDNDALGGDCSHWSLLLFQDGTFRHLDSSAGHNKRAAQRVAQSFERLLNAAGRHDADGASDRVQEVEHAPQQQNGYDCGMYVLHTHTMEDKVTLQEYATPQRVTELRLQMPKLIERLQQTEADPQLGQVQRNMEYVDKMVASLSREDKIDVLMLSEMAFTGYVFKSKAEVAEVAEVAGQGQTFNWCQRQARRLHCMVTCGYVEKEGEVLYNSMMVVSPDGELVCNPRKTFLYETDKSWATAGEGFCTWHCPWLNKTISFGICMDINPDDFKAPFAAYEFGSHALEHESDLILFACAWNDFEAQDIEPYPTLSYWAQRLSPVIDTLVKGEYVKPNCHFLCSNRIGTENGTFFVGASCALSLKEPAVVAHAGRRTEELLRVEIPDEDAATDQE
;
A
#
# COMPACT_ATOMS: atom_id res chain seq x y z
N MET A 1 -1.87 -11.48 -21.75
CA MET A 1 -0.67 -11.24 -20.91
C MET A 1 -1.04 -11.65 -19.50
N ALA A 2 -0.17 -12.33 -18.76
CA ALA A 2 -0.47 -12.70 -17.38
C ALA A 2 -0.66 -11.42 -16.55
N GLN A 3 -1.82 -11.26 -15.91
CA GLN A 3 -2.10 -10.10 -15.08
C GLN A 3 -1.47 -10.32 -13.70
N GLN A 4 -0.50 -9.48 -13.34
CA GLN A 4 0.09 -9.48 -12.01
C GLN A 4 -0.95 -8.94 -11.01
N VAL A 5 -1.07 -9.63 -9.87
CA VAL A 5 -2.05 -9.33 -8.81
C VAL A 5 -1.37 -8.68 -7.61
N LEU A 6 -0.24 -9.23 -7.13
CA LEU A 6 0.43 -8.73 -5.92
C LEU A 6 1.95 -8.83 -6.08
N ASN A 7 2.69 -7.87 -5.52
CA ASN A 7 4.14 -7.96 -5.39
C ASN A 7 4.53 -7.94 -3.90
N TYR A 8 4.59 -9.10 -3.26
CA TYR A 8 4.83 -9.19 -1.83
C TYR A 8 6.29 -9.58 -1.55
N HIS A 9 7.11 -8.58 -1.21
CA HIS A 9 8.56 -8.71 -1.04
C HIS A 9 9.26 -9.23 -2.30
N ASP A 10 9.71 -10.47 -2.30
CA ASP A 10 10.40 -11.18 -3.38
C ASP A 10 9.46 -12.10 -4.17
N VAL A 11 8.15 -12.11 -3.85
CA VAL A 11 7.15 -12.94 -4.52
C VAL A 11 6.22 -12.09 -5.39
N GLN A 12 6.12 -12.43 -6.68
CA GLN A 12 5.21 -11.80 -7.63
C GLN A 12 4.07 -12.75 -7.96
N LEU A 13 2.87 -12.49 -7.44
CA LEU A 13 1.68 -13.30 -7.76
C LEU A 13 0.96 -12.81 -9.01
N TYR A 14 0.52 -13.75 -9.83
CA TYR A 14 -0.36 -13.53 -10.98
C TYR A 14 -1.76 -14.08 -10.73
N GLU A 15 -2.73 -13.66 -11.54
CA GLU A 15 -4.12 -14.12 -11.44
C GLU A 15 -4.23 -15.65 -11.47
N SER A 16 -3.44 -16.29 -12.33
CA SER A 16 -3.34 -17.75 -12.41
C SER A 16 -2.89 -18.41 -11.11
N ASP A 17 -2.06 -17.74 -10.30
CA ASP A 17 -1.62 -18.27 -9.01
C ASP A 17 -2.72 -18.15 -7.95
N VAL A 18 -3.44 -17.02 -7.97
CA VAL A 18 -4.56 -16.77 -7.04
C VAL A 18 -5.71 -17.73 -7.31
N GLU A 19 -5.98 -18.02 -8.59
CA GLU A 19 -6.96 -19.01 -9.03
C GLU A 19 -6.69 -20.40 -8.44
N LEU A 20 -5.42 -20.77 -8.21
CA LEU A 20 -5.10 -22.06 -7.60
C LEU A 20 -5.76 -22.17 -6.22
N PHE A 21 -5.76 -21.12 -5.40
CA PHE A 21 -6.42 -21.18 -4.09
C PHE A 21 -7.95 -21.33 -4.19
N ALA A 22 -8.57 -20.75 -5.22
CA ALA A 22 -10.02 -20.83 -5.44
C ALA A 22 -10.45 -22.14 -6.15
N SER A 23 -9.53 -22.79 -6.87
CA SER A 23 -9.78 -23.99 -7.65
C SER A 23 -9.37 -25.27 -6.90
N ARG A 24 -9.77 -26.44 -7.42
CA ARG A 24 -9.38 -27.76 -6.90
C ARG A 24 -8.08 -28.26 -7.55
N GLN A 25 -7.06 -27.41 -7.62
CA GLN A 25 -5.78 -27.68 -8.29
C GLN A 25 -4.61 -27.69 -7.31
N TRP A 26 -3.47 -28.25 -7.71
CA TRP A 26 -2.24 -28.15 -6.92
C TRP A 26 -1.72 -26.73 -6.90
N LEU A 27 -1.12 -26.34 -5.76
CA LEU A 27 -0.34 -25.11 -5.70
C LEU A 27 0.94 -25.28 -6.53
N ASN A 28 1.36 -24.22 -7.20
CA ASN A 28 2.68 -24.13 -7.80
C ASN A 28 3.68 -23.53 -6.78
N ASP A 29 4.95 -23.49 -7.17
CA ASP A 29 6.04 -22.94 -6.37
C ASP A 29 5.75 -21.51 -5.91
N ASN A 30 5.20 -20.68 -6.80
CA ASN A 30 4.96 -19.26 -6.55
C ASN A 30 3.85 -19.03 -5.50
N ALA A 31 2.73 -19.73 -5.61
CA ALA A 31 1.63 -19.69 -4.66
C ALA A 31 2.05 -20.24 -3.28
N LEU A 32 2.86 -21.30 -3.26
CA LEU A 32 3.42 -21.84 -2.02
C LEU A 32 4.35 -20.81 -1.36
N ASN A 33 5.26 -20.23 -2.14
CA ASN A 33 6.26 -19.28 -1.65
C ASN A 33 5.61 -17.99 -1.12
N PHE A 34 4.56 -17.48 -1.77
CA PHE A 34 3.80 -16.32 -1.26
C PHE A 34 3.41 -16.49 0.20
N TYR A 35 2.81 -17.63 0.55
CA TYR A 35 2.32 -17.82 1.91
C TYR A 35 3.46 -18.09 2.89
N LEU A 36 4.52 -18.82 2.48
CA LEU A 36 5.73 -18.96 3.31
C LEU A 36 6.38 -17.60 3.60
N GLN A 37 6.40 -16.70 2.62
CA GLN A 37 6.91 -15.36 2.80
C GLN A 37 5.99 -14.52 3.70
N PHE A 38 4.68 -14.59 3.51
CA PHE A 38 3.70 -13.98 4.41
C PHE A 38 3.90 -14.42 5.87
N LEU A 39 4.12 -15.71 6.11
CA LEU A 39 4.38 -16.24 7.44
C LEU A 39 5.73 -15.74 8.00
N THR A 40 6.76 -15.67 7.15
CA THR A 40 8.08 -15.15 7.51
C THR A 40 7.99 -13.71 8.03
N GLN A 41 7.14 -12.89 7.41
CA GLN A 41 6.98 -11.48 7.78
C GLN A 41 6.04 -11.25 8.97
N THR A 42 5.11 -12.16 9.24
CA THR A 42 4.04 -11.92 10.21
C THR A 42 4.15 -12.72 11.50
N SER A 43 4.63 -13.96 11.42
CA SER A 43 4.42 -14.95 12.49
C SER A 43 5.67 -15.78 12.81
N ALA A 44 6.55 -16.00 11.85
CA ALA A 44 7.75 -16.80 12.06
C ALA A 44 8.74 -16.07 12.96
N SER A 45 9.27 -16.79 13.96
CA SER A 45 10.38 -16.30 14.76
C SER A 45 11.67 -16.27 13.94
N SER A 46 12.60 -15.36 14.27
CA SER A 46 13.85 -15.20 13.51
C SER A 46 14.75 -16.45 13.53
N ASP A 47 14.56 -17.37 14.47
CA ASP A 47 15.25 -18.65 14.55
C ASP A 47 14.56 -19.78 13.75
N VAL A 48 13.47 -19.49 13.04
CA VAL A 48 12.79 -20.43 12.14
C VAL A 48 13.07 -20.04 10.69
N LEU A 49 13.48 -21.00 9.87
CA LEU A 49 13.62 -20.85 8.43
C LEU A 49 12.43 -21.51 7.73
N LEU A 50 11.67 -20.71 6.97
CA LEU A 50 10.73 -21.18 5.96
C LEU A 50 11.44 -21.08 4.61
N MET A 51 11.78 -22.22 4.02
CA MET A 51 12.59 -22.23 2.81
C MET A 51 11.72 -22.13 1.55
N ASP A 52 12.11 -21.27 0.62
CA ASP A 52 11.48 -21.13 -0.69
C ASP A 52 11.71 -22.40 -1.53
N ALA A 53 10.66 -22.90 -2.19
CA ALA A 53 10.72 -24.05 -3.08
C ALA A 53 11.71 -23.86 -4.25
N ALA A 54 11.85 -22.65 -4.79
CA ALA A 54 12.83 -22.34 -5.82
C ALA A 54 14.27 -22.47 -5.30
N VAL A 55 14.51 -22.13 -4.02
CA VAL A 55 15.80 -22.30 -3.36
C VAL A 55 16.10 -23.79 -3.14
N VAL A 56 15.09 -24.60 -2.81
CA VAL A 56 15.24 -26.07 -2.73
C VAL A 56 15.59 -26.66 -4.10
N SER A 57 14.93 -26.19 -5.16
CA SER A 57 15.23 -26.60 -6.54
C SER A 57 16.66 -26.22 -6.95
N CYS A 58 17.09 -25.00 -6.63
CA CYS A 58 18.47 -24.54 -6.82
C CYS A 58 19.48 -25.44 -6.08
N LEU A 59 19.22 -25.72 -4.80
CA LEU A 59 20.04 -26.61 -3.98
C LEU A 59 20.20 -28.01 -4.62
N LEU A 60 19.13 -28.56 -5.19
CA LEU A 60 19.15 -29.92 -5.75
C LEU A 60 19.81 -30.01 -7.14
N HIS A 61 19.73 -28.94 -7.94
CA HIS A 61 20.00 -29.03 -9.37
C HIS A 61 21.06 -28.05 -9.89
N GLN A 62 21.45 -27.08 -9.08
CA GLN A 62 22.42 -26.05 -9.47
C GLN A 62 23.64 -26.00 -8.56
N CYS A 63 23.55 -26.49 -7.31
CA CYS A 63 24.71 -26.58 -6.42
C CYS A 63 25.56 -27.83 -6.70
N GLU A 64 26.66 -27.64 -7.44
CA GLU A 64 27.62 -28.68 -7.83
C GLU A 64 28.91 -28.66 -6.99
N ASP A 65 29.30 -27.51 -6.42
CA ASP A 65 30.54 -27.35 -5.65
C ASP A 65 30.39 -26.63 -4.29
N GLU A 66 31.43 -26.74 -3.46
CA GLU A 66 31.43 -26.21 -2.08
C GLU A 66 31.25 -24.68 -2.00
N ASP A 67 31.70 -23.92 -3.01
CA ASP A 67 31.59 -22.47 -2.99
C ASP A 67 30.11 -22.05 -3.17
N GLU A 68 29.38 -22.75 -4.05
CA GLU A 68 27.93 -22.53 -4.24
C GLU A 68 27.12 -22.88 -2.98
N TYR A 69 27.44 -24.00 -2.31
CA TYR A 69 26.82 -24.34 -1.02
C TYR A 69 27.11 -23.27 0.04
N GLN A 70 28.33 -22.73 0.10
CA GLN A 70 28.68 -21.67 1.05
C GLN A 70 27.91 -20.38 0.78
N ASP A 71 27.79 -19.97 -0.48
CA ASP A 71 27.06 -18.75 -0.85
C ASP A 71 25.56 -18.87 -0.52
N LEU A 72 24.96 -20.02 -0.82
CA LEU A 72 23.57 -20.29 -0.47
C LEU A 72 23.37 -20.31 1.06
N ALA A 73 24.27 -20.97 1.80
CA ALA A 73 24.23 -21.03 3.26
C ALA A 73 24.34 -19.64 3.92
N ARG A 74 25.18 -18.74 3.38
CA ARG A 74 25.31 -17.36 3.87
C ARG A 74 23.99 -16.60 3.77
N GLY A 75 23.27 -16.75 2.66
CA GLY A 75 21.95 -16.12 2.47
C GLY A 75 20.91 -16.59 3.48
N LEU A 76 20.91 -17.90 3.80
CA LEU A 76 19.90 -18.52 4.67
C LEU A 76 20.19 -18.34 6.18
N ARG A 77 21.42 -17.97 6.55
CA ARG A 77 21.88 -17.78 7.94
C ARG A 77 21.65 -19.01 8.82
N LEU A 78 21.92 -20.20 8.29
CA LEU A 78 21.58 -21.49 8.91
C LEU A 78 22.13 -21.67 10.33
N ALA A 79 23.29 -21.08 10.65
CA ALA A 79 23.88 -21.13 11.99
C ALA A 79 22.97 -20.53 13.10
N GLN A 80 22.02 -19.67 12.74
CA GLN A 80 21.09 -19.01 13.67
C GLN A 80 19.70 -19.68 13.70
N ARG A 81 19.48 -20.72 12.89
CA ARG A 81 18.16 -21.35 12.74
C ARG A 81 18.07 -22.57 13.64
N ARG A 82 17.08 -22.57 14.54
CA ARG A 82 16.71 -23.70 15.39
C ARG A 82 15.86 -24.72 14.63
N LEU A 83 14.97 -24.25 13.76
CA LEU A 83 14.04 -25.07 12.99
C LEU A 83 14.09 -24.66 11.52
N CYS A 84 14.29 -25.63 10.62
CA CYS A 84 14.18 -25.42 9.18
C CYS A 84 12.99 -26.22 8.63
N ILE A 85 12.13 -25.52 7.90
CA ILE A 85 10.92 -26.05 7.27
C ILE A 85 11.18 -25.97 5.76
N VAL A 86 11.34 -27.13 5.13
CA VAL A 86 11.80 -27.26 3.75
C VAL A 86 10.72 -27.94 2.93
N PRO A 87 10.09 -27.26 1.95
CA PRO A 87 9.13 -27.90 1.06
C PRO A 87 9.83 -28.92 0.16
N VAL A 88 9.16 -30.04 -0.09
CA VAL A 88 9.66 -31.15 -0.90
C VAL A 88 8.67 -31.41 -2.04
N THR A 89 9.20 -31.55 -3.25
CA THR A 89 8.44 -31.96 -4.44
C THR A 89 8.94 -33.30 -4.96
N ASP A 90 8.10 -34.00 -5.70
CA ASP A 90 8.50 -35.16 -6.52
C ASP A 90 9.18 -34.77 -7.84
N ASN A 91 9.31 -33.47 -8.13
CA ASN A 91 9.99 -32.96 -9.31
C ASN A 91 11.48 -33.34 -9.29
N ASP A 92 11.95 -33.98 -10.36
CA ASP A 92 13.32 -34.47 -10.48
C ASP A 92 14.16 -33.68 -11.52
N ALA A 93 13.60 -32.62 -12.11
CA ALA A 93 14.28 -31.78 -13.09
C ALA A 93 13.98 -30.29 -12.92
N LEU A 94 14.92 -29.43 -13.34
CA LEU A 94 14.68 -27.99 -13.44
C LEU A 94 13.54 -27.71 -14.42
N GLY A 95 12.44 -27.14 -13.90
CA GLY A 95 11.24 -26.84 -14.70
C GLY A 95 10.39 -28.05 -15.07
N GLY A 96 10.58 -29.20 -14.41
CA GLY A 96 9.70 -30.36 -14.56
C GLY A 96 8.35 -30.18 -13.87
N ASP A 97 7.42 -31.10 -14.14
CA ASP A 97 6.09 -31.09 -13.53
C ASP A 97 6.13 -31.65 -12.09
N CYS A 98 5.61 -30.90 -11.13
CA CYS A 98 5.39 -31.37 -9.75
C CYS A 98 3.98 -31.96 -9.63
N SER A 99 3.87 -33.17 -9.07
CA SER A 99 2.58 -33.82 -8.82
C SER A 99 2.21 -33.87 -7.34
N HIS A 100 3.17 -33.69 -6.43
CA HIS A 100 2.90 -33.75 -5.00
C HIS A 100 3.89 -32.96 -4.14
N TRP A 101 3.34 -32.22 -3.18
CA TRP A 101 4.10 -31.48 -2.17
C TRP A 101 4.09 -32.22 -0.84
N SER A 102 5.24 -32.25 -0.18
CA SER A 102 5.40 -32.70 1.20
C SER A 102 6.38 -31.80 1.94
N LEU A 103 6.65 -32.09 3.22
CA LEU A 103 7.46 -31.23 4.06
C LEU A 103 8.56 -31.97 4.78
N LEU A 104 9.78 -31.45 4.71
CA LEU A 104 10.93 -31.90 5.47
C LEU A 104 11.23 -30.89 6.59
N LEU A 105 11.27 -31.39 7.82
CA LEU A 105 11.64 -30.61 9.00
C LEU A 105 13.03 -31.01 9.45
N PHE A 106 13.89 -30.02 9.68
CA PHE A 106 15.17 -30.21 10.35
C PHE A 106 15.21 -29.47 11.67
N GLN A 107 15.41 -30.21 12.77
CA GLN A 107 15.48 -29.67 14.12
C GLN A 107 16.35 -30.58 14.99
N ASP A 108 17.21 -29.99 15.81
CA ASP A 108 18.04 -30.70 16.82
C ASP A 108 18.81 -31.91 16.23
N GLY A 109 19.42 -31.71 15.06
CA GLY A 109 20.20 -32.74 14.36
C GLY A 109 19.38 -33.86 13.70
N THR A 110 18.06 -33.72 13.61
CA THR A 110 17.16 -34.75 13.08
C THR A 110 16.30 -34.26 11.92
N PHE A 111 16.13 -35.12 10.91
CA PHE A 111 15.20 -34.92 9.81
C PHE A 111 13.90 -35.69 10.04
N ARG A 112 12.76 -34.99 9.93
CA ARG A 112 11.41 -35.57 9.99
C ARG A 112 10.66 -35.21 8.71
N HIS A 113 10.02 -36.18 8.07
CA HIS A 113 9.25 -35.99 6.85
C HIS A 113 7.76 -36.14 7.13
N LEU A 114 6.99 -35.13 6.72
CA LEU A 114 5.54 -35.10 6.79
C LEU A 114 4.99 -35.17 5.38
N ASP A 115 4.24 -36.23 5.10
CA ASP A 115 3.64 -36.48 3.80
C ASP A 115 2.12 -36.66 3.96
N SER A 116 1.34 -35.75 3.38
CA SER A 116 -0.12 -35.83 3.41
C SER A 116 -0.69 -36.90 2.48
N SER A 117 0.16 -37.50 1.63
CA SER A 117 -0.14 -38.68 0.81
C SER A 117 0.93 -39.74 1.11
N ALA A 118 0.82 -40.35 2.29
CA ALA A 118 1.83 -41.22 2.91
C ALA A 118 2.72 -42.01 1.92
N GLY A 119 4.01 -41.67 1.93
CA GLY A 119 5.06 -42.41 1.23
C GLY A 119 5.29 -41.99 -0.22
N HIS A 120 4.55 -41.03 -0.75
CA HIS A 120 4.71 -40.53 -2.11
C HIS A 120 6.09 -39.87 -2.29
N ASN A 121 6.46 -38.97 -1.38
CA ASN A 121 7.70 -38.19 -1.50
C ASN A 121 8.88 -38.76 -0.71
N LYS A 122 8.82 -39.99 -0.20
CA LYS A 122 9.87 -40.57 0.64
C LYS A 122 11.28 -40.49 0.01
N ARG A 123 11.39 -40.80 -1.29
CA ARG A 123 12.68 -40.71 -2.00
C ARG A 123 13.13 -39.27 -2.24
N ALA A 124 12.20 -38.37 -2.53
CA ALA A 124 12.48 -36.95 -2.71
C ALA A 124 12.96 -36.31 -1.40
N ALA A 125 12.28 -36.60 -0.28
CA ALA A 125 12.67 -36.14 1.05
C ALA A 125 14.09 -36.59 1.43
N GLN A 126 14.45 -37.84 1.10
CA GLN A 126 15.81 -38.35 1.28
C GLN A 126 16.85 -37.55 0.48
N ARG A 127 16.56 -37.24 -0.80
CA ARG A 127 17.46 -36.44 -1.66
C ARG A 127 17.62 -35.01 -1.14
N VAL A 128 16.52 -34.38 -0.74
CA VAL A 128 16.53 -33.04 -0.14
C VAL A 128 17.33 -33.05 1.15
N ALA A 129 17.14 -34.04 2.02
CA ALA A 129 17.90 -34.17 3.27
C ALA A 129 19.41 -34.32 3.03
N GLN A 130 19.83 -35.11 2.02
CA GLN A 130 21.25 -35.27 1.67
C GLN A 130 21.88 -33.95 1.21
N SER A 131 21.17 -33.18 0.38
CA SER A 131 21.67 -31.90 -0.12
C SER A 131 21.63 -30.83 0.97
N PHE A 132 20.61 -30.85 1.83
CA PHE A 132 20.49 -29.94 2.98
C PHE A 132 21.55 -30.22 4.06
N GLU A 133 21.95 -31.48 4.28
CA GLU A 133 23.07 -31.85 5.16
C GLU A 133 24.39 -31.23 4.67
N ARG A 134 24.66 -31.26 3.36
CA ARG A 134 25.84 -30.57 2.77
C ARG A 134 25.76 -29.06 2.98
N LEU A 135 24.58 -28.48 2.80
CA LEU A 135 24.34 -27.06 3.03
C LEU A 135 24.57 -26.65 4.50
N LEU A 136 24.15 -27.49 5.45
CA LEU A 136 24.44 -27.29 6.87
C LEU A 136 25.95 -27.37 7.14
N ASN A 137 26.65 -28.36 6.56
CA ASN A 137 28.09 -28.49 6.69
C ASN A 137 28.85 -27.28 6.13
N ALA A 138 28.44 -26.75 4.98
CA ALA A 138 28.96 -25.50 4.42
C ALA A 138 28.69 -24.27 5.33
N ALA A 139 27.63 -24.30 6.13
CA ALA A 139 27.33 -23.31 7.15
C ALA A 139 28.09 -23.51 8.48
N GLY A 140 28.95 -24.53 8.58
CA GLY A 140 29.66 -24.91 9.82
C GLY A 140 28.78 -25.65 10.84
N ARG A 141 27.65 -26.20 10.42
CA ARG A 141 26.66 -26.93 11.22
C ARG A 141 26.79 -28.44 10.99
N HIS A 142 27.48 -29.13 11.89
CA HIS A 142 27.77 -30.59 11.81
C HIS A 142 26.83 -31.47 12.65
N ASP A 143 25.77 -30.90 13.23
CA ASP A 143 24.81 -31.65 14.05
C ASP A 143 23.91 -32.58 13.22
N ALA A 144 23.94 -32.45 11.89
CA ALA A 144 23.20 -33.28 10.95
C ALA A 144 24.04 -34.42 10.33
N ASP A 145 25.31 -34.61 10.72
CA ASP A 145 26.19 -35.58 10.05
C ASP A 145 25.61 -37.02 10.07
N GLY A 146 25.38 -37.55 8.88
CA GLY A 146 24.74 -38.86 8.65
C GLY A 146 23.26 -38.91 9.06
N ALA A 147 22.63 -37.78 9.36
CA ALA A 147 21.21 -37.70 9.68
C ALA A 147 20.35 -37.85 8.42
N SER A 148 20.86 -37.46 7.24
CA SER A 148 20.15 -37.68 5.98
C SER A 148 19.87 -39.16 5.73
N ASP A 149 20.74 -40.10 6.12
CA ASP A 149 20.46 -41.55 6.01
C ASP A 149 19.33 -42.06 6.93
N ARG A 150 18.83 -41.21 7.83
CA ARG A 150 17.84 -41.55 8.86
C ARG A 150 16.65 -40.58 8.87
N VAL A 151 16.17 -40.14 7.71
CA VAL A 151 14.93 -39.34 7.62
C VAL A 151 13.77 -40.13 8.25
N GLN A 152 13.15 -39.54 9.27
CA GLN A 152 12.06 -40.17 10.01
C GLN A 152 10.71 -39.79 9.39
N GLU A 153 9.97 -40.76 8.86
CA GLU A 153 8.59 -40.56 8.45
C GLU A 153 7.71 -40.36 9.70
N VAL A 154 6.90 -39.31 9.72
CA VAL A 154 5.97 -39.06 10.82
C VAL A 154 4.76 -39.98 10.67
N GLU A 155 4.69 -41.03 11.50
CA GLU A 155 3.68 -42.11 11.41
C GLU A 155 2.22 -41.62 11.44
N HIS A 156 1.94 -40.53 12.15
CA HIS A 156 0.61 -39.92 12.25
C HIS A 156 0.56 -38.54 11.57
N ALA A 157 1.28 -38.39 10.46
CA ALA A 157 1.19 -37.19 9.65
C ALA A 157 -0.27 -36.95 9.21
N PRO A 158 -0.77 -35.70 9.27
CA PRO A 158 -2.08 -35.35 8.76
C PRO A 158 -2.26 -35.79 7.30
N GLN A 159 -3.30 -36.57 7.01
CA GLN A 159 -3.55 -37.11 5.67
C GLN A 159 -4.64 -36.31 4.97
N GLN A 160 -4.39 -35.96 3.71
CA GLN A 160 -5.38 -35.30 2.88
C GLN A 160 -6.54 -36.23 2.53
N GLN A 161 -7.74 -35.67 2.40
CA GLN A 161 -8.95 -36.42 1.99
C GLN A 161 -9.35 -36.13 0.53
N ASN A 162 -8.62 -35.24 -0.13
CA ASN A 162 -8.79 -34.89 -1.53
C ASN A 162 -7.46 -35.01 -2.27
N GLY A 163 -7.49 -34.84 -3.60
CA GLY A 163 -6.31 -35.00 -4.44
C GLY A 163 -5.52 -33.72 -4.72
N TYR A 164 -5.79 -32.59 -4.04
CA TYR A 164 -5.25 -31.28 -4.45
C TYR A 164 -4.69 -30.39 -3.33
N ASP A 165 -4.89 -30.73 -2.06
CA ASP A 165 -4.48 -29.89 -0.93
C ASP A 165 -3.08 -30.16 -0.37
N CYS A 166 -2.28 -31.03 -0.99
CA CYS A 166 -0.94 -31.37 -0.48
C CYS A 166 -0.06 -30.14 -0.19
N GLY A 167 -0.06 -29.14 -1.08
CA GLY A 167 0.61 -27.85 -0.84
C GLY A 167 0.03 -27.07 0.34
N MET A 168 -1.29 -27.12 0.55
CA MET A 168 -1.92 -26.46 1.71
C MET A 168 -1.54 -27.14 3.04
N TYR A 169 -1.30 -28.46 3.05
CA TYR A 169 -0.76 -29.16 4.23
C TYR A 169 0.67 -28.73 4.55
N VAL A 170 1.50 -28.46 3.54
CA VAL A 170 2.82 -27.83 3.73
C VAL A 170 2.66 -26.45 4.39
N LEU A 171 1.73 -25.63 3.89
CA LEU A 171 1.49 -24.29 4.41
C LEU A 171 0.88 -24.26 5.81
N HIS A 172 0.12 -25.27 6.22
CA HIS A 172 -0.58 -25.28 7.51
C HIS A 172 0.24 -25.89 8.66
N THR A 173 1.32 -26.61 8.37
CA THR A 173 2.12 -27.35 9.38
C THR A 173 3.26 -26.52 10.01
N HIS A 174 3.34 -25.22 9.71
CA HIS A 174 4.39 -24.31 10.18
C HIS A 174 4.26 -23.87 11.64
N THR A 175 3.09 -24.03 12.27
CA THR A 175 2.76 -23.51 13.61
C THR A 175 2.51 -24.65 14.59
N MET A 176 3.59 -25.27 15.08
CA MET A 176 3.50 -26.15 16.23
C MET A 176 3.68 -25.34 17.52
N GLU A 177 2.61 -25.19 18.30
CA GLU A 177 2.72 -24.95 19.74
C GLU A 177 2.72 -26.30 20.47
N ASP A 178 3.54 -26.43 21.52
CA ASP A 178 3.84 -27.67 22.26
C ASP A 178 2.63 -28.41 22.90
N LYS A 179 1.39 -27.97 22.66
CA LYS A 179 0.18 -28.42 23.38
C LYS A 179 -0.82 -29.22 22.55
N VAL A 180 -0.67 -29.32 21.22
CA VAL A 180 -1.63 -30.02 20.33
C VAL A 180 -0.87 -30.94 19.37
N THR A 181 -1.41 -32.12 19.07
CA THR A 181 -0.79 -33.02 18.09
C THR A 181 -0.95 -32.48 16.66
N LEU A 182 -0.01 -32.76 15.76
CA LEU A 182 -0.07 -32.32 14.35
C LEU A 182 -1.39 -32.72 13.68
N GLN A 183 -1.89 -33.91 13.98
CA GLN A 183 -3.11 -34.48 13.42
C GLN A 183 -4.38 -33.74 13.88
N GLU A 184 -4.37 -33.20 15.10
CA GLU A 184 -5.45 -32.34 15.63
C GLU A 184 -5.33 -30.90 15.12
N TYR A 185 -4.11 -30.44 14.83
CA TYR A 185 -3.86 -29.08 14.36
C TYR A 185 -4.19 -28.87 12.88
N ALA A 186 -3.74 -29.80 12.03
CA ALA A 186 -3.86 -29.74 10.57
C ALA A 186 -4.95 -30.68 10.04
N THR A 187 -6.19 -30.44 10.45
CA THR A 187 -7.33 -31.23 9.97
C THR A 187 -7.71 -30.85 8.53
N PRO A 188 -8.32 -31.76 7.75
CA PRO A 188 -8.80 -31.45 6.40
C PRO A 188 -9.71 -30.22 6.33
N GLN A 189 -10.54 -30.02 7.36
CA GLN A 189 -11.40 -28.84 7.48
C GLN A 189 -10.58 -27.56 7.58
N ARG A 190 -9.60 -27.50 8.49
CA ARG A 190 -8.78 -26.30 8.70
C ARG A 190 -7.91 -25.97 7.49
N VAL A 191 -7.37 -27.00 6.83
CA VAL A 191 -6.61 -26.84 5.59
C VAL A 191 -7.49 -26.25 4.49
N THR A 192 -8.73 -26.74 4.36
CA THR A 192 -9.71 -26.19 3.40
C THR A 192 -10.08 -24.75 3.76
N GLU A 193 -10.30 -24.44 5.03
CA GLU A 193 -10.62 -23.09 5.51
C GLU A 193 -9.47 -22.12 5.21
N LEU A 194 -8.22 -22.51 5.46
CA LEU A 194 -7.03 -21.72 5.13
C LEU A 194 -6.97 -21.42 3.63
N ARG A 195 -7.19 -22.44 2.79
CA ARG A 195 -7.19 -22.30 1.32
C ARG A 195 -8.22 -21.26 0.87
N LEU A 196 -9.44 -21.35 1.37
CA LEU A 196 -10.54 -20.43 1.03
C LEU A 196 -10.32 -19.00 1.54
N GLN A 197 -9.45 -18.81 2.53
CA GLN A 197 -9.10 -17.48 3.05
C GLN A 197 -8.00 -16.78 2.22
N MET A 198 -7.23 -17.51 1.40
CA MET A 198 -6.09 -16.95 0.67
C MET A 198 -6.45 -15.81 -0.30
N PRO A 199 -7.51 -15.90 -1.13
CA PRO A 199 -7.89 -14.80 -2.00
C PRO A 199 -8.18 -13.51 -1.22
N LYS A 200 -8.90 -13.61 -0.09
CA LYS A 200 -9.20 -12.46 0.79
C LYS A 200 -7.95 -11.91 1.49
N LEU A 201 -6.97 -12.76 1.79
CA LEU A 201 -5.68 -12.29 2.32
C LEU A 201 -4.94 -11.48 1.26
N ILE A 202 -4.87 -12.00 0.02
CA ILE A 202 -4.23 -11.33 -1.11
C ILE A 202 -4.89 -9.98 -1.38
N GLU A 203 -6.23 -9.92 -1.45
CA GLU A 203 -6.99 -8.67 -1.62
C GLU A 203 -6.64 -7.62 -0.55
N ARG A 204 -6.53 -8.03 0.73
CA ARG A 204 -6.15 -7.12 1.82
C ARG A 204 -4.71 -6.61 1.67
N LEU A 205 -3.78 -7.49 1.28
CA LEU A 205 -2.38 -7.09 1.08
C LEU A 205 -2.24 -6.14 -0.11
N GLN A 206 -3.00 -6.34 -1.19
CA GLN A 206 -3.05 -5.43 -2.33
C GLN A 206 -3.49 -4.02 -1.91
N GLN A 207 -4.54 -3.92 -1.09
CA GLN A 207 -5.00 -2.63 -0.56
C GLN A 207 -3.91 -1.94 0.28
N THR A 208 -3.15 -2.72 1.06
CA THR A 208 -2.08 -2.17 1.90
C THR A 208 -0.88 -1.70 1.08
N GLU A 209 -0.61 -2.29 -0.09
CA GLU A 209 0.50 -1.86 -0.97
C GLU A 209 0.24 -0.55 -1.72
N ALA A 210 -1.05 -0.25 -2.00
CA ALA A 210 -1.49 0.98 -2.65
C ALA A 210 -1.51 2.20 -1.70
N ASP A 211 -1.56 1.96 -0.39
CA ASP A 211 -1.62 3.03 0.60
C ASP A 211 -0.26 3.76 0.74
N PRO A 212 -0.25 5.11 0.82
CA PRO A 212 0.94 5.84 1.22
C PRO A 212 1.48 5.29 2.54
N GLN A 213 2.71 4.78 2.52
CA GLN A 213 3.33 4.17 3.69
C GLN A 213 4.01 5.25 4.54
N LEU A 214 3.65 5.30 5.82
CA LEU A 214 4.18 6.28 6.76
C LEU A 214 5.72 6.32 6.76
N GLY A 215 6.29 7.49 6.52
CA GLY A 215 7.73 7.75 6.48
C GLY A 215 8.48 7.23 5.24
N GLN A 216 7.85 6.43 4.36
CA GLN A 216 8.53 5.85 3.19
C GLN A 216 8.46 6.76 1.96
N VAL A 217 9.04 7.96 2.08
CA VAL A 217 8.88 9.04 1.08
C VAL A 217 9.24 8.61 -0.34
N GLN A 218 10.40 7.97 -0.52
CA GLN A 218 10.86 7.53 -1.84
C GLN A 218 9.94 6.47 -2.46
N ARG A 219 9.45 5.50 -1.68
CA ARG A 219 8.49 4.47 -2.15
C ARG A 219 7.21 5.14 -2.62
N ASN A 220 6.66 6.06 -1.83
CA ASN A 220 5.41 6.75 -2.15
C ASN A 220 5.55 7.63 -3.40
N MET A 221 6.71 8.29 -3.58
CA MET A 221 7.01 9.03 -4.82
C MET A 221 7.08 8.13 -6.05
N GLU A 222 7.80 7.00 -5.97
CA GLU A 222 7.89 6.02 -7.06
C GLU A 222 6.53 5.44 -7.42
N TYR A 223 5.66 5.27 -6.43
CA TYR A 223 4.31 4.83 -6.62
C TYR A 223 3.50 5.85 -7.44
N VAL A 224 3.47 7.12 -7.02
CA VAL A 224 2.76 8.17 -7.75
C VAL A 224 3.39 8.42 -9.12
N ASP A 225 4.71 8.30 -9.27
CA ASP A 225 5.38 8.37 -10.57
C ASP A 225 4.81 7.34 -11.56
N LYS A 226 4.51 6.11 -11.11
CA LYS A 226 3.85 5.09 -11.94
C LYS A 226 2.43 5.49 -12.32
N MET A 227 1.66 6.06 -11.39
CA MET A 227 0.28 6.50 -11.65
C MET A 227 0.24 7.60 -12.72
N VAL A 228 1.18 8.55 -12.69
CA VAL A 228 1.22 9.70 -13.62
C VAL A 228 2.11 9.45 -14.85
N ALA A 229 2.69 8.26 -14.99
CA ALA A 229 3.63 7.94 -16.06
C ALA A 229 3.02 8.05 -17.46
N SER A 230 1.72 7.73 -17.59
CA SER A 230 0.99 7.79 -18.86
C SER A 230 0.60 9.21 -19.28
N LEU A 231 0.65 10.19 -18.36
CA LEU A 231 0.37 11.58 -18.67
C LEU A 231 1.50 12.20 -19.48
N SER A 232 1.16 13.13 -20.35
CA SER A 232 2.06 13.88 -21.20
C SER A 232 1.58 15.33 -21.34
N ARG A 233 2.40 16.17 -21.98
CA ARG A 233 2.00 17.54 -22.32
C ARG A 233 0.81 17.59 -23.31
N GLU A 234 0.60 16.53 -24.08
CA GLU A 234 -0.49 16.45 -25.07
C GLU A 234 -1.87 16.28 -24.41
N ASP A 235 -1.88 15.78 -23.17
CA ASP A 235 -3.11 15.69 -22.35
C ASP A 235 -3.62 17.06 -21.89
N LYS A 236 -2.82 18.14 -22.05
CA LYS A 236 -3.18 19.53 -21.71
C LYS A 236 -3.74 19.67 -20.29
N ILE A 237 -3.09 19.04 -19.32
CA ILE A 237 -3.45 19.16 -17.92
C ILE A 237 -3.14 20.58 -17.44
N ASP A 238 -4.10 21.28 -16.86
CA ASP A 238 -3.87 22.60 -16.25
C ASP A 238 -3.37 22.49 -14.80
N VAL A 239 -3.92 21.53 -14.04
CA VAL A 239 -3.62 21.30 -12.62
C VAL A 239 -3.48 19.81 -12.34
N LEU A 240 -2.34 19.41 -11.75
CA LEU A 240 -2.13 18.10 -11.14
C LEU A 240 -2.11 18.26 -9.61
N MET A 241 -3.04 17.61 -8.92
CA MET A 241 -3.26 17.83 -7.49
C MET A 241 -3.08 16.55 -6.67
N LEU A 242 -2.20 16.61 -5.68
CA LEU A 242 -1.96 15.55 -4.72
C LEU A 242 -2.60 15.88 -3.36
N SER A 243 -2.79 14.85 -2.55
CA SER A 243 -3.44 14.93 -1.24
C SER A 243 -2.58 15.59 -0.16
N GLU A 244 -3.14 15.70 1.04
CA GLU A 244 -2.45 16.18 2.23
C GLU A 244 -1.33 15.21 2.62
N MET A 245 -0.12 15.74 2.84
CA MET A 245 1.07 14.96 3.23
C MET A 245 1.33 13.74 2.31
N ALA A 246 1.19 13.95 0.99
CA ALA A 246 1.02 12.91 -0.01
C ALA A 246 2.10 11.82 -0.02
N PHE A 247 3.36 12.19 0.26
CA PHE A 247 4.48 11.24 0.23
C PHE A 247 4.95 10.79 1.60
N THR A 248 4.54 11.43 2.69
CA THR A 248 5.09 11.15 4.02
C THR A 248 4.18 10.24 4.84
N GLY A 249 2.89 10.16 4.50
CA GLY A 249 1.86 9.70 5.42
C GLY A 249 1.49 10.78 6.44
N TYR A 250 0.49 10.52 7.28
CA TYR A 250 -0.18 11.52 8.12
C TYR A 250 -0.09 11.20 9.63
N VAL A 251 -0.33 9.95 10.02
CA VAL A 251 -0.52 9.58 11.44
C VAL A 251 0.79 9.22 12.12
N PHE A 252 1.68 10.21 12.29
CA PHE A 252 2.95 10.04 13.01
C PHE A 252 2.77 9.88 14.51
N LYS A 253 3.68 9.15 15.18
CA LYS A 253 3.61 8.92 16.64
C LYS A 253 4.26 10.02 17.45
N SER A 254 5.16 10.80 16.83
CA SER A 254 5.86 11.88 17.51
C SER A 254 6.30 12.99 16.56
N LYS A 255 6.45 14.21 17.09
CA LYS A 255 7.05 15.34 16.36
C LYS A 255 8.46 15.03 15.84
N ALA A 256 9.21 14.16 16.51
CA ALA A 256 10.56 13.78 16.08
C ALA A 256 10.50 13.00 14.75
N GLU A 257 9.60 12.01 14.63
CA GLU A 257 9.39 11.28 13.37
C GLU A 257 8.94 12.22 12.24
N VAL A 258 8.04 13.17 12.53
CA VAL A 258 7.59 14.17 11.55
C VAL A 258 8.76 15.05 11.07
N ALA A 259 9.66 15.44 11.99
CA ALA A 259 10.80 16.28 11.66
C ALA A 259 11.80 15.61 10.72
N GLU A 260 11.87 14.27 10.68
CA GLU A 260 12.75 13.51 9.78
C GLU A 260 12.32 13.60 8.32
N VAL A 261 11.04 13.82 8.06
CA VAL A 261 10.46 13.94 6.71
C VAL A 261 10.14 15.37 6.30
N ALA A 262 10.41 16.34 7.17
CA ALA A 262 10.08 17.74 6.93
C ALA A 262 11.05 18.40 5.94
N GLU A 263 10.52 19.23 5.04
CA GLU A 263 11.27 19.92 4.00
C GLU A 263 11.13 21.44 4.13
N VAL A 264 12.17 22.18 3.75
CA VAL A 264 12.08 23.65 3.64
C VAL A 264 11.31 23.99 2.36
N ALA A 265 10.39 24.95 2.43
CA ALA A 265 9.65 25.41 1.26
C ALA A 265 10.58 25.75 0.08
N GLY A 266 10.28 25.21 -1.10
CA GLY A 266 11.07 25.38 -2.32
C GLY A 266 12.34 24.52 -2.37
N GLN A 267 12.50 23.55 -1.47
CA GLN A 267 13.65 22.64 -1.39
C GLN A 267 13.17 21.22 -1.08
N GLY A 268 14.09 20.26 -1.17
CA GLY A 268 13.82 18.87 -0.79
C GLY A 268 13.24 18.01 -1.92
N GLN A 269 13.04 16.74 -1.61
CA GLN A 269 12.64 15.72 -2.58
C GLN A 269 11.20 15.94 -3.08
N THR A 270 10.30 16.41 -2.22
CA THR A 270 8.89 16.67 -2.56
C THR A 270 8.79 17.84 -3.54
N PHE A 271 9.51 18.94 -3.25
CA PHE A 271 9.58 20.06 -4.19
C PHE A 271 10.21 19.66 -5.52
N ASN A 272 11.34 18.94 -5.49
CA ASN A 272 12.01 18.48 -6.70
C ASN A 272 11.09 17.59 -7.55
N TRP A 273 10.32 16.69 -6.92
CA TRP A 273 9.34 15.87 -7.60
C TRP A 273 8.28 16.74 -8.29
N CYS A 274 7.68 17.69 -7.57
CA CYS A 274 6.67 18.61 -8.11
C CYS A 274 7.24 19.43 -9.28
N GLN A 275 8.45 19.97 -9.13
CA GLN A 275 9.12 20.76 -10.16
C GLN A 275 9.34 19.95 -11.44
N ARG A 276 9.75 18.67 -11.34
CA ARG A 276 9.92 17.80 -12.50
C ARG A 276 8.58 17.55 -13.21
N GLN A 277 7.53 17.20 -12.45
CA GLN A 277 6.23 16.89 -13.04
C GLN A 277 5.58 18.13 -13.66
N ALA A 278 5.68 19.29 -12.99
CA ALA A 278 5.16 20.56 -13.49
C ALA A 278 5.79 20.94 -14.84
N ARG A 279 7.12 20.83 -14.97
CA ARG A 279 7.82 21.09 -16.24
C ARG A 279 7.52 20.05 -17.31
N ARG A 280 7.43 18.78 -16.93
CA ARG A 280 7.19 17.65 -17.86
C ARG A 280 5.80 17.74 -18.49
N LEU A 281 4.79 18.02 -17.67
CA LEU A 281 3.39 18.10 -18.09
C LEU A 281 2.99 19.51 -18.51
N HIS A 282 3.80 20.52 -18.17
CA HIS A 282 3.52 21.95 -18.34
C HIS A 282 2.22 22.37 -17.66
N CYS A 283 2.07 21.96 -16.39
CA CYS A 283 0.88 22.20 -15.58
C CYS A 283 1.25 22.73 -14.19
N MET A 284 0.28 23.31 -13.49
CA MET A 284 0.42 23.61 -12.07
C MET A 284 0.40 22.31 -11.27
N VAL A 285 1.31 22.13 -10.33
CA VAL A 285 1.32 20.97 -9.42
C VAL A 285 1.08 21.44 -8.00
N THR A 286 0.10 20.84 -7.31
CA THR A 286 -0.11 21.04 -5.87
C THR A 286 0.17 19.78 -5.09
N CYS A 287 0.84 19.91 -3.94
CA CYS A 287 1.21 18.74 -3.12
C CYS A 287 1.26 19.10 -1.64
N GLY A 288 0.52 18.36 -0.80
CA GLY A 288 0.61 18.47 0.65
C GLY A 288 1.90 17.85 1.18
N TYR A 289 2.56 18.52 2.12
CA TYR A 289 3.85 18.10 2.69
C TYR A 289 4.04 18.66 4.11
N VAL A 290 5.06 18.13 4.78
CA VAL A 290 5.51 18.67 6.07
C VAL A 290 6.54 19.77 5.81
N GLU A 291 6.16 21.01 6.09
CA GLU A 291 7.05 22.15 5.96
C GLU A 291 7.87 22.36 7.23
N LYS A 292 9.14 22.76 7.07
CA LYS A 292 10.02 23.22 8.13
C LYS A 292 10.48 24.66 7.90
N GLU A 293 10.26 25.51 8.89
CA GLU A 293 10.84 26.86 8.98
C GLU A 293 11.59 27.01 10.30
N GLY A 294 12.92 26.96 10.23
CA GLY A 294 13.76 26.86 11.43
C GLY A 294 13.45 25.57 12.20
N GLU A 295 13.02 25.69 13.45
CA GLU A 295 12.59 24.56 14.30
C GLU A 295 11.07 24.34 14.33
N VAL A 296 10.33 25.16 13.57
CA VAL A 296 8.87 25.13 13.51
C VAL A 296 8.44 24.27 12.33
N LEU A 297 7.43 23.43 12.56
CA LEU A 297 6.86 22.54 11.56
C LEU A 297 5.42 22.96 11.25
N TYR A 298 5.03 22.83 9.99
CA TYR A 298 3.69 23.14 9.51
C TYR A 298 3.18 22.00 8.62
N ASN A 299 1.86 21.80 8.63
CA ASN A 299 1.18 21.03 7.60
C ASN A 299 0.84 21.99 6.46
N SER A 300 1.45 21.79 5.30
CA SER A 300 1.45 22.80 4.23
C SER A 300 1.15 22.17 2.88
N MET A 301 0.83 23.01 1.90
CA MET A 301 0.66 22.65 0.51
C MET A 301 1.63 23.46 -0.33
N MET A 302 2.42 22.83 -1.19
CA MET A 302 3.21 23.53 -2.19
C MET A 302 2.37 23.76 -3.44
N VAL A 303 2.51 24.91 -4.07
CA VAL A 303 1.90 25.23 -5.38
C VAL A 303 3.02 25.60 -6.34
N VAL A 304 3.28 24.73 -7.31
CA VAL A 304 4.40 24.86 -8.25
C VAL A 304 3.86 25.18 -9.64
N SER A 305 4.41 26.22 -10.28
CA SER A 305 4.02 26.67 -11.61
C SER A 305 4.45 25.69 -12.72
N PRO A 306 3.90 25.80 -13.94
CA PRO A 306 4.36 25.04 -15.11
C PRO A 306 5.86 25.19 -15.44
N ASP A 307 6.49 26.29 -15.00
CA ASP A 307 7.93 26.53 -15.16
C ASP A 307 8.77 25.88 -14.05
N GLY A 308 8.12 25.31 -13.03
CA GLY A 308 8.73 24.62 -11.91
C GLY A 308 9.08 25.53 -10.72
N GLU A 309 8.47 26.71 -10.64
CA GLU A 309 8.71 27.67 -9.56
C GLU A 309 7.66 27.52 -8.45
N LEU A 310 8.06 27.63 -7.19
CA LEU A 310 7.11 27.71 -6.07
C LEU A 310 6.43 29.08 -6.10
N VAL A 311 5.12 29.11 -6.38
CA VAL A 311 4.35 30.36 -6.51
C VAL A 311 3.45 30.67 -5.31
N CYS A 312 3.08 29.64 -4.56
CA CYS A 312 2.31 29.76 -3.32
C CYS A 312 2.65 28.59 -2.38
N ASN A 313 2.52 28.80 -1.07
CA ASN A 313 2.75 27.78 -0.05
C ASN A 313 1.76 27.94 1.13
N PRO A 314 0.48 27.57 0.95
CA PRO A 314 -0.51 27.63 2.03
C PRO A 314 -0.12 26.73 3.22
N ARG A 315 -0.33 27.24 4.43
CA ARG A 315 -0.18 26.50 5.70
C ARG A 315 -1.58 26.22 6.27
N LYS A 316 -1.82 25.00 6.74
CA LYS A 316 -3.09 24.58 7.34
C LYS A 316 -3.44 25.49 8.52
N THR A 317 -4.63 26.08 8.48
CA THR A 317 -5.05 27.09 9.46
C THR A 317 -5.72 26.43 10.65
N PHE A 318 -6.67 25.52 10.39
CA PHE A 318 -7.33 24.75 11.44
C PHE A 318 -6.69 23.38 11.57
N LEU A 319 -6.09 23.10 12.73
CA LEU A 319 -5.38 21.86 13.01
C LEU A 319 -6.33 20.77 13.52
N TYR A 320 -6.22 19.57 12.96
CA TYR A 320 -6.89 18.38 13.49
C TYR A 320 -6.12 17.80 14.69
N GLU A 321 -6.73 16.89 15.46
CA GLU A 321 -6.10 16.29 16.65
C GLU A 321 -4.73 15.67 16.35
N THR A 322 -4.58 15.02 15.18
CA THR A 322 -3.29 14.46 14.72
C THR A 322 -2.23 15.54 14.53
N ASP A 323 -2.61 16.69 13.95
CA ASP A 323 -1.69 17.80 13.65
C ASP A 323 -1.21 18.51 14.92
N LYS A 324 -2.10 18.71 15.91
CA LYS A 324 -1.85 19.53 17.11
C LYS A 324 -0.64 19.09 17.93
N SER A 325 -0.23 17.83 17.81
CA SER A 325 0.92 17.28 18.53
C SER A 325 2.27 17.73 17.96
N TRP A 326 2.32 18.20 16.71
CA TRP A 326 3.58 18.48 16.01
C TRP A 326 3.58 19.77 15.18
N ALA A 327 2.45 20.14 14.59
CA ALA A 327 2.30 21.26 13.67
C ALA A 327 1.98 22.58 14.38
N THR A 328 2.41 23.68 13.77
CA THR A 328 1.95 25.04 14.09
C THR A 328 0.88 25.44 13.08
N ALA A 329 -0.14 26.15 13.54
CA ALA A 329 -1.20 26.66 12.66
C ALA A 329 -0.65 27.76 11.74
N GLY A 330 -1.18 27.83 10.52
CA GLY A 330 -0.99 28.97 9.62
C GLY A 330 -1.63 30.26 10.16
N GLU A 331 -1.24 31.39 9.58
CA GLU A 331 -1.74 32.71 9.99
C GLU A 331 -3.15 33.05 9.45
N GLY A 332 -3.70 32.20 8.57
CA GLY A 332 -5.02 32.36 7.97
C GLY A 332 -5.14 31.61 6.65
N PHE A 333 -6.35 31.57 6.10
CA PHE A 333 -6.61 30.95 4.81
C PHE A 333 -5.92 31.71 3.67
N CYS A 334 -5.52 30.98 2.64
CA CYS A 334 -4.74 31.51 1.54
C CYS A 334 -5.54 31.53 0.23
N THR A 335 -5.49 32.67 -0.46
CA THR A 335 -6.00 32.82 -1.82
C THR A 335 -4.92 33.44 -2.71
N TRP A 336 -4.82 32.98 -3.95
CA TRP A 336 -3.86 33.48 -4.92
C TRP A 336 -4.50 33.58 -6.30
N HIS A 337 -4.17 34.65 -7.04
CA HIS A 337 -4.59 34.79 -8.43
C HIS A 337 -3.55 34.15 -9.35
N CYS A 338 -3.98 33.13 -10.09
CA CYS A 338 -3.18 32.38 -11.05
C CYS A 338 -3.12 33.11 -12.40
N PRO A 339 -1.97 33.71 -12.80
CA PRO A 339 -1.93 34.58 -13.97
C PRO A 339 -2.15 33.84 -15.29
N TRP A 340 -1.72 32.58 -15.40
CA TRP A 340 -1.80 31.82 -16.65
C TRP A 340 -3.15 31.13 -16.85
N LEU A 341 -3.89 30.83 -15.78
CA LEU A 341 -5.28 30.38 -15.87
C LEU A 341 -6.27 31.55 -15.83
N ASN A 342 -5.82 32.73 -15.41
CA ASN A 342 -6.68 33.87 -15.09
C ASN A 342 -7.79 33.50 -14.08
N LYS A 343 -7.43 32.73 -13.04
CA LYS A 343 -8.37 32.25 -12.01
C LYS A 343 -7.85 32.62 -10.62
N THR A 344 -8.74 33.08 -9.75
CA THR A 344 -8.54 33.24 -8.31
C THR A 344 -8.79 31.90 -7.62
N ILE A 345 -7.77 31.42 -6.90
CA ILE A 345 -7.75 30.07 -6.31
C ILE A 345 -7.62 30.18 -4.80
N SER A 346 -8.57 29.61 -4.06
CA SER A 346 -8.47 29.44 -2.61
C SER A 346 -7.98 28.04 -2.27
N PHE A 347 -7.09 27.93 -1.28
CA PHE A 347 -6.49 26.67 -0.88
C PHE A 347 -6.93 26.28 0.52
N GLY A 348 -7.38 25.04 0.68
CA GLY A 348 -7.73 24.48 1.99
C GLY A 348 -7.05 23.15 2.22
N ILE A 349 -6.75 22.85 3.47
CA ILE A 349 -6.18 21.57 3.89
C ILE A 349 -7.12 20.93 4.93
N CYS A 350 -7.86 19.90 4.50
CA CYS A 350 -8.73 19.05 5.31
C CYS A 350 -9.55 19.78 6.40
N MET A 351 -9.01 19.90 7.61
CA MET A 351 -9.70 20.49 8.75
C MET A 351 -10.04 21.97 8.56
N ASP A 352 -9.39 22.69 7.63
CA ASP A 352 -9.73 24.07 7.28
C ASP A 352 -11.21 24.28 6.91
N ILE A 353 -11.87 23.25 6.36
CA ILE A 353 -13.29 23.36 5.96
C ILE A 353 -14.25 23.27 7.17
N ASN A 354 -13.79 22.74 8.30
CA ASN A 354 -14.61 22.53 9.50
C ASN A 354 -14.70 23.81 10.34
N PRO A 355 -15.65 23.88 11.28
CA PRO A 355 -15.63 24.90 12.31
C PRO A 355 -14.35 24.81 13.16
N ASP A 356 -13.77 25.95 13.53
CA ASP A 356 -12.52 25.98 14.29
C ASP A 356 -12.62 25.12 15.56
N ASP A 357 -11.64 24.22 15.70
CA ASP A 357 -11.50 23.24 16.79
C ASP A 357 -12.76 22.38 17.04
N PHE A 358 -13.67 22.26 16.05
CA PHE A 358 -15.03 21.73 16.21
C PHE A 358 -15.86 22.41 17.32
N LYS A 359 -15.48 23.62 17.72
CA LYS A 359 -16.13 24.41 18.77
C LYS A 359 -16.85 25.63 18.23
N ALA A 360 -16.35 26.22 17.16
CA ALA A 360 -17.02 27.32 16.50
C ALA A 360 -18.42 26.89 16.01
N PRO A 361 -19.38 27.82 15.91
CA PRO A 361 -20.71 27.50 15.40
C PRO A 361 -20.63 26.87 14.01
N PHE A 362 -21.39 25.81 13.75
CA PHE A 362 -21.43 25.19 12.41
C PHE A 362 -21.78 26.22 11.32
N ALA A 363 -22.61 27.21 11.62
CA ALA A 363 -22.99 28.26 10.68
C ALA A 363 -21.91 29.34 10.45
N ALA A 364 -20.72 29.22 11.05
CA ALA A 364 -19.63 30.19 10.86
C ALA A 364 -18.98 30.08 9.47
N TYR A 365 -18.97 28.88 8.89
CA TYR A 365 -18.48 28.59 7.52
C TYR A 365 -17.16 29.29 7.16
N GLU A 366 -16.18 29.32 8.08
CA GLU A 366 -15.03 30.21 8.04
C GLU A 366 -14.27 30.17 6.70
N PHE A 367 -13.96 28.97 6.21
CA PHE A 367 -13.31 28.79 4.91
C PHE A 367 -14.24 29.08 3.72
N GLY A 368 -15.52 28.71 3.81
CA GLY A 368 -16.50 29.04 2.77
C GLY A 368 -16.76 30.54 2.63
N SER A 369 -16.78 31.27 3.74
CA SER A 369 -16.86 32.73 3.78
C SER A 369 -15.60 33.39 3.24
N HIS A 370 -14.41 32.85 3.55
CA HIS A 370 -13.16 33.31 2.94
C HIS A 370 -13.16 33.15 1.42
N ALA A 371 -13.59 31.98 0.92
CA ALA A 371 -13.67 31.72 -0.53
C ALA A 371 -14.66 32.67 -1.23
N LEU A 372 -15.78 33.00 -0.58
CA LEU A 372 -16.76 33.98 -1.04
C LEU A 372 -16.19 35.41 -1.06
N GLU A 373 -15.55 35.84 0.04
CA GLU A 373 -14.97 37.19 0.17
C GLU A 373 -13.91 37.47 -0.89
N HIS A 374 -13.15 36.44 -1.28
CA HIS A 374 -12.12 36.54 -2.31
C HIS A 374 -12.60 36.16 -3.71
N GLU A 375 -13.90 35.95 -3.90
CA GLU A 375 -14.50 35.65 -5.21
C GLU A 375 -13.77 34.50 -5.92
N SER A 376 -13.61 33.36 -5.25
CA SER A 376 -12.84 32.23 -5.79
C SER A 376 -13.50 31.66 -7.05
N ASP A 377 -12.69 31.34 -8.07
CA ASP A 377 -13.11 30.50 -9.22
C ASP A 377 -12.94 29.02 -8.89
N LEU A 378 -11.85 28.70 -8.20
CA LEU A 378 -11.42 27.35 -7.88
C LEU A 378 -11.07 27.26 -6.40
N ILE A 379 -11.45 26.14 -5.79
CA ILE A 379 -10.99 25.73 -4.48
C ILE A 379 -10.18 24.46 -4.65
N LEU A 380 -8.89 24.51 -4.31
CA LEU A 380 -8.02 23.32 -4.30
C LEU A 380 -7.84 22.85 -2.87
N PHE A 381 -8.34 21.64 -2.60
CA PHE A 381 -8.50 21.09 -1.26
C PHE A 381 -7.71 19.78 -1.04
N ALA A 382 -6.52 19.87 -0.44
CA ALA A 382 -5.72 18.69 -0.11
C ALA A 382 -6.26 18.05 1.17
N CYS A 383 -6.42 16.72 1.17
CA CYS A 383 -7.19 16.08 2.22
C CYS A 383 -6.59 14.76 2.71
N ALA A 384 -6.61 14.58 4.04
CA ALA A 384 -6.44 13.31 4.75
C ALA A 384 -7.65 13.03 5.67
N TRP A 385 -8.83 12.90 5.08
CA TRP A 385 -10.08 12.81 5.84
C TRP A 385 -10.30 11.44 6.47
N ASN A 386 -10.47 11.43 7.79
CA ASN A 386 -10.70 10.21 8.56
C ASN A 386 -12.04 9.56 8.23
N ASP A 387 -12.05 8.24 8.25
CA ASP A 387 -13.23 7.42 8.07
C ASP A 387 -13.65 6.79 9.41
N PHE A 388 -14.73 7.33 9.97
CA PHE A 388 -15.34 6.79 11.20
C PHE A 388 -16.45 5.76 10.92
N GLU A 389 -16.81 5.56 9.64
CA GLU A 389 -17.92 4.72 9.20
C GLU A 389 -17.43 3.74 8.13
N ALA A 390 -16.43 2.93 8.48
CA ALA A 390 -15.71 2.08 7.52
C ALA A 390 -16.58 1.04 6.77
N GLN A 391 -17.81 0.80 7.23
CA GLN A 391 -18.77 -0.11 6.59
C GLN A 391 -19.55 0.54 5.44
N ASP A 392 -19.60 1.88 5.41
CA ASP A 392 -20.22 2.60 4.32
C ASP A 392 -19.22 2.70 3.15
N ILE A 393 -19.74 2.53 1.93
CA ILE A 393 -18.97 2.47 0.69
C ILE A 393 -19.34 3.60 -0.26
N GLU A 394 -20.42 4.34 0.00
CA GLU A 394 -20.85 5.44 -0.86
C GLU A 394 -20.09 6.74 -0.52
N PRO A 395 -19.56 7.46 -1.51
CA PRO A 395 -18.84 8.71 -1.28
C PRO A 395 -19.76 9.91 -0.95
N TYR A 396 -21.04 9.85 -1.35
CA TYR A 396 -21.97 10.99 -1.34
C TYR A 396 -22.17 11.66 0.02
N PRO A 397 -22.21 10.97 1.17
CA PRO A 397 -22.32 11.64 2.47
C PRO A 397 -21.15 12.59 2.75
N THR A 398 -19.93 12.17 2.42
CA THR A 398 -18.71 12.98 2.60
C THR A 398 -18.69 14.16 1.64
N LEU A 399 -19.02 13.92 0.37
CA LEU A 399 -19.12 14.97 -0.65
C LEU A 399 -20.16 16.03 -0.29
N SER A 400 -21.32 15.58 0.20
CA SER A 400 -22.42 16.46 0.63
C SER A 400 -22.02 17.29 1.84
N TYR A 401 -21.26 16.72 2.77
CA TYR A 401 -20.69 17.45 3.90
C TYR A 401 -19.75 18.56 3.43
N TRP A 402 -18.78 18.25 2.55
CA TRP A 402 -17.86 19.26 2.01
C TRP A 402 -18.60 20.37 1.27
N ALA A 403 -19.59 20.02 0.43
CA ALA A 403 -20.43 21.01 -0.24
C ALA A 403 -21.21 21.88 0.76
N GLN A 404 -21.79 21.30 1.81
CA GLN A 404 -22.50 22.03 2.86
C GLN A 404 -21.60 23.03 3.59
N ARG A 405 -20.32 22.71 3.78
CA ARG A 405 -19.38 23.65 4.40
C ARG A 405 -19.02 24.84 3.50
N LEU A 406 -19.34 24.77 2.21
CA LEU A 406 -19.20 25.84 1.22
C LEU A 406 -20.53 26.55 0.92
N SER A 407 -21.54 26.39 1.78
CA SER A 407 -22.85 27.04 1.65
C SER A 407 -22.80 28.55 1.37
N PRO A 408 -21.91 29.38 1.95
CA PRO A 408 -21.85 30.80 1.61
C PRO A 408 -21.63 31.08 0.11
N VAL A 409 -20.79 30.30 -0.55
CA VAL A 409 -20.54 30.42 -2.00
C VAL A 409 -21.74 29.90 -2.79
N ILE A 410 -22.25 28.72 -2.42
CA ILE A 410 -23.41 28.09 -3.07
C ILE A 410 -24.65 28.98 -2.99
N ASP A 411 -24.97 29.52 -1.82
CA ASP A 411 -26.16 30.34 -1.59
C ASP A 411 -26.11 31.63 -2.41
N THR A 412 -24.93 32.24 -2.51
CA THR A 412 -24.71 33.46 -3.31
C THR A 412 -24.77 33.15 -4.81
N LEU A 413 -24.27 32.00 -5.27
CA LEU A 413 -24.42 31.52 -6.65
C LEU A 413 -25.89 31.25 -7.01
N VAL A 414 -26.63 30.55 -6.15
CA VAL A 414 -28.05 30.23 -6.36
C VAL A 414 -28.92 31.50 -6.45
N LYS A 415 -28.56 32.56 -5.71
CA LYS A 415 -29.24 33.86 -5.80
C LYS A 415 -28.83 34.69 -7.02
N GLY A 416 -27.80 34.27 -7.77
CA GLY A 416 -27.23 35.06 -8.86
C GLY A 416 -26.49 36.31 -8.37
N GLU A 417 -26.03 36.31 -7.12
CA GLU A 417 -25.33 37.42 -6.47
C GLU A 417 -23.81 37.22 -6.46
N TYR A 418 -23.33 36.06 -6.92
CA TYR A 418 -21.89 35.78 -6.99
C TYR A 418 -21.29 36.50 -8.19
N VAL A 419 -20.12 37.10 -8.01
CA VAL A 419 -19.47 37.93 -9.04
C VAL A 419 -19.11 37.13 -10.29
N LYS A 420 -18.93 35.81 -10.14
CA LYS A 420 -18.48 34.89 -11.16
C LYS A 420 -19.58 33.89 -11.54
N PRO A 421 -19.54 33.33 -12.76
CA PRO A 421 -20.59 32.43 -13.22
C PRO A 421 -20.67 31.13 -12.41
N ASN A 422 -19.54 30.67 -11.84
CA ASN A 422 -19.45 29.47 -11.03
C ASN A 422 -18.20 29.52 -10.12
N CYS A 423 -18.12 28.60 -9.16
CA CYS A 423 -16.92 28.24 -8.42
C CYS A 423 -16.84 26.71 -8.37
N HIS A 424 -15.66 26.12 -8.61
CA HIS A 424 -15.48 24.67 -8.56
C HIS A 424 -14.63 24.26 -7.37
N PHE A 425 -15.00 23.15 -6.73
CA PHE A 425 -14.27 22.54 -5.63
C PHE A 425 -13.58 21.26 -6.11
N LEU A 426 -12.26 21.22 -6.00
CA LEU A 426 -11.41 20.09 -6.36
C LEU A 426 -10.76 19.53 -5.10
N CYS A 427 -11.05 18.28 -4.78
CA CYS A 427 -10.52 17.58 -3.61
C CYS A 427 -9.68 16.38 -4.03
N SER A 428 -8.45 16.33 -3.53
CA SER A 428 -7.60 15.14 -3.58
C SER A 428 -7.46 14.61 -2.17
N ASN A 429 -8.11 13.48 -1.91
CA ASN A 429 -8.14 12.85 -0.60
C ASN A 429 -7.49 11.48 -0.64
N ARG A 430 -6.78 11.16 0.43
CA ARG A 430 -6.11 9.87 0.55
C ARG A 430 -7.09 8.74 0.84
N ILE A 431 -6.66 7.53 0.49
CA ILE A 431 -7.24 6.28 0.97
C ILE A 431 -6.31 5.63 2.00
N GLY A 432 -6.74 4.49 2.52
CA GLY A 432 -5.88 3.58 3.26
C GLY A 432 -6.01 3.64 4.77
N THR A 433 -5.04 3.01 5.44
CA THR A 433 -4.99 2.95 6.90
C THR A 433 -3.59 3.26 7.43
N GLU A 434 -3.50 4.09 8.46
CA GLU A 434 -2.25 4.38 9.16
C GLU A 434 -2.44 4.36 10.67
N ASN A 435 -1.61 3.58 11.38
CA ASN A 435 -1.60 3.53 12.85
C ASN A 435 -3.01 3.41 13.49
N GLY A 436 -3.93 2.70 12.83
CA GLY A 436 -5.30 2.48 13.29
C GLY A 436 -6.34 3.52 12.83
N THR A 437 -5.93 4.56 12.10
CA THR A 437 -6.81 5.53 11.45
C THR A 437 -7.07 5.12 10.01
N PHE A 438 -8.34 5.06 9.62
CA PHE A 438 -8.77 4.80 8.25
C PHE A 438 -9.07 6.11 7.53
N PHE A 439 -8.87 6.16 6.22
CA PHE A 439 -9.17 7.33 5.40
C PHE A 439 -10.26 7.06 4.37
N VAL A 440 -11.09 8.07 4.13
CA VAL A 440 -12.36 7.91 3.41
C VAL A 440 -12.21 7.91 1.90
N GLY A 441 -11.06 8.30 1.31
CA GLY A 441 -10.93 8.45 -0.14
C GLY A 441 -11.91 9.47 -0.70
N ALA A 442 -12.63 9.10 -1.76
CA ALA A 442 -13.69 9.95 -2.33
C ALA A 442 -13.18 11.30 -2.87
N SER A 443 -11.96 11.34 -3.41
CA SER A 443 -11.47 12.48 -4.22
C SER A 443 -12.52 12.88 -5.25
N CYS A 444 -12.74 14.18 -5.45
CA CYS A 444 -13.87 14.65 -6.25
C CYS A 444 -13.65 16.02 -6.88
N ALA A 445 -14.51 16.31 -7.87
CA ALA A 445 -14.72 17.62 -8.44
C ALA A 445 -16.21 17.97 -8.32
N LEU A 446 -16.52 19.12 -7.75
CA LEU A 446 -17.88 19.62 -7.57
C LEU A 446 -18.03 20.97 -8.29
N SER A 447 -19.17 21.16 -8.95
CA SER A 447 -19.68 22.49 -9.31
C SER A 447 -20.45 23.04 -8.13
N LEU A 448 -20.20 24.29 -7.72
CA LEU A 448 -20.95 24.95 -6.64
C LEU A 448 -22.19 25.70 -7.17
N LYS A 449 -22.22 26.02 -8.47
CA LYS A 449 -23.45 26.42 -9.18
C LYS A 449 -24.30 25.19 -9.44
N GLU A 450 -25.58 25.27 -9.08
CA GLU A 450 -26.51 24.13 -9.13
C GLU A 450 -25.84 22.85 -8.57
N PRO A 451 -25.50 22.84 -7.26
CA PRO A 451 -24.49 21.94 -6.68
C PRO A 451 -24.54 20.53 -7.23
N ALA A 452 -23.50 20.17 -7.98
CA ALA A 452 -23.43 18.92 -8.72
C ALA A 452 -22.06 18.26 -8.60
N VAL A 453 -22.06 16.93 -8.53
CA VAL A 453 -20.84 16.14 -8.60
C VAL A 453 -20.43 16.03 -10.05
N VAL A 454 -19.31 16.65 -10.43
CA VAL A 454 -18.75 16.58 -11.78
C VAL A 454 -18.07 15.23 -11.98
N ALA A 455 -17.26 14.82 -11.00
CA ALA A 455 -16.60 13.51 -10.98
C ALA A 455 -16.21 13.14 -9.54
N HIS A 456 -16.08 11.85 -9.26
CA HIS A 456 -15.57 11.36 -7.98
C HIS A 456 -14.90 9.99 -8.11
N ALA A 457 -13.97 9.71 -7.22
CA ALA A 457 -13.44 8.37 -6.96
C ALA A 457 -14.30 7.65 -5.91
N GLY A 458 -14.07 6.35 -5.73
CA GLY A 458 -14.64 5.58 -4.63
C GLY A 458 -13.96 5.86 -3.29
N ARG A 459 -14.51 5.30 -2.20
CA ARG A 459 -13.96 5.49 -0.85
C ARG A 459 -12.68 4.70 -0.55
N ARG A 460 -12.40 3.71 -1.40
CA ARG A 460 -11.28 2.75 -1.25
C ARG A 460 -10.55 2.49 -2.55
N THR A 461 -10.98 3.15 -3.63
CA THR A 461 -10.38 2.94 -4.95
C THR A 461 -9.30 3.97 -5.15
N GLU A 462 -8.13 3.47 -5.53
CA GLU A 462 -7.07 4.33 -5.97
C GLU A 462 -7.26 4.66 -7.44
N GLU A 463 -7.33 5.96 -7.75
CA GLU A 463 -7.67 6.42 -9.08
C GLU A 463 -6.94 7.73 -9.42
N LEU A 464 -6.43 7.83 -10.65
CA LEU A 464 -6.06 9.11 -11.25
C LEU A 464 -7.31 9.73 -11.88
N LEU A 465 -8.04 10.53 -11.10
CA LEU A 465 -9.26 11.18 -11.55
C LEU A 465 -8.94 12.34 -12.52
N ARG A 466 -9.33 12.19 -13.79
CA ARG A 466 -9.23 13.27 -14.79
C ARG A 466 -10.58 13.95 -14.94
N VAL A 467 -10.60 15.28 -14.83
CA VAL A 467 -11.82 16.08 -14.88
C VAL A 467 -11.59 17.27 -15.80
N GLU A 468 -12.53 17.48 -16.72
CA GLU A 468 -12.62 18.69 -17.52
C GLU A 468 -13.63 19.63 -16.86
N ILE A 469 -13.17 20.83 -16.48
CA ILE A 469 -14.03 21.86 -15.90
C ILE A 469 -14.35 22.87 -17.00
N PRO A 470 -15.63 23.18 -17.28
CA PRO A 470 -16.00 24.18 -18.27
C PRO A 470 -15.46 25.57 -17.88
N ASP A 471 -14.84 26.26 -18.83
CA ASP A 471 -14.49 27.67 -18.66
C ASP A 471 -15.68 28.56 -19.07
N GLU A 472 -16.55 28.88 -18.11
CA GLU A 472 -17.76 29.67 -18.35
C GLU A 472 -17.45 31.15 -18.71
N ASP A 473 -16.23 31.65 -18.42
CA ASP A 473 -15.84 33.02 -18.76
C ASP A 473 -15.46 33.17 -20.25
N ALA A 474 -15.00 32.09 -20.89
CA ALA A 474 -14.61 32.10 -22.30
C ALA A 474 -15.81 32.18 -23.27
N ALA A 475 -17.02 31.89 -22.78
CA ALA A 475 -18.25 31.92 -23.58
C ALA A 475 -18.80 33.34 -23.79
N THR A 476 -18.48 34.29 -22.91
CA THR A 476 -18.98 35.68 -22.98
C THR A 476 -18.20 36.60 -23.92
N ASP A 477 -17.02 36.20 -24.39
CA ASP A 477 -16.20 36.99 -25.34
C ASP A 477 -16.54 36.70 -26.83
N GLN A 478 -17.56 35.88 -27.11
CA GLN A 478 -18.00 35.52 -28.47
C GLN A 478 -19.38 36.09 -28.89
N GLU A 479 -20.00 36.96 -28.08
CA GLU A 479 -21.19 37.75 -28.47
C GLU A 479 -20.86 39.24 -28.60
#